data_AF-A0AAN0YLG0-F1
#
_entry.id   AF-A0AAN0YLG0-F1
#
_cell.length_a   1.000
_cell.length_b   1.000
_cell.length_c   1.000
_cell.angle_alpha   90.00
_cell.angle_beta   90.00
_cell.angle_gamma   90.00
#
_symmetry.space_group_name_H-M   'P 1'
#
loop_
_entity.id
_entity.type
_entity.pdbx_description
1 polymer ?
#
loop_
_entity_poly.entity_id
_entity_poly.type
_entity_poly.pdbx_seq_one_letter_code
_entity_poly.pdbx_strand_id
1 'polypeptide(L)'
;MNVVGYIRVSTQGQAKDGYSLKYQEEEIQAYCEKHGWNLIHISSYKKFFAEVDGKTALAFWERYPSPSYLEGVRIDELTAFL
;
A
#
# COMPACT_ATOMS: atom_id res chain seq x y z
N MET A 1 -3.78 -18.85 1.57
CA MET A 1 -2.57 -18.03 1.37
C MET A 1 -2.79 -16.67 2.02
N ASN A 2 -1.78 -16.10 2.67
CA ASN A 2 -1.86 -14.78 3.28
C ASN A 2 -1.52 -13.70 2.26
N VAL A 3 -2.35 -12.66 2.13
CA VAL A 3 -2.19 -11.59 1.13
C VAL A 3 -2.48 -10.21 1.71
N VAL A 4 -1.90 -9.17 1.10
CA VAL A 4 -2.13 -7.75 1.42
C VAL A 4 -2.61 -7.04 0.15
N GLY A 5 -3.68 -6.26 0.27
CA GLY A 5 -4.24 -5.48 -0.83
C GLY A 5 -3.66 -4.07 -0.89
N TYR A 6 -3.55 -3.52 -2.10
CA TYR A 6 -3.10 -2.15 -2.33
C TYR A 6 -4.08 -1.43 -3.27
N ILE A 7 -4.59 -0.28 -2.84
CA ILE A 7 -5.53 0.55 -3.60
C ILE A 7 -4.97 1.95 -3.84
N ARG A 8 -5.22 2.55 -5.01
CA ARG A 8 -4.74 3.90 -5.31
C ARG A 8 -5.68 4.66 -6.24
N VAL A 9 -5.69 5.98 -6.08
CA VAL A 9 -6.25 6.91 -7.06
C VAL A 9 -5.22 8.00 -7.29
N SER A 10 -4.80 8.21 -8.54
CA SER A 10 -3.76 9.18 -8.87
C SER A 10 -4.30 10.61 -8.92
N THR A 11 -5.61 10.79 -9.16
CA THR A 11 -6.27 12.09 -9.16
C THR A 11 -7.62 12.04 -8.44
N GLN A 12 -8.10 13.19 -7.93
CA GLN A 12 -9.46 13.28 -7.37
C GLN A 12 -10.55 13.00 -8.42
N GLY A 13 -10.30 13.32 -9.70
CA GLY A 13 -11.21 13.02 -10.81
C GLY A 13 -11.40 11.51 -11.00
N GLN A 14 -10.32 10.72 -10.92
CA GLN A 14 -10.39 9.27 -11.00
C GLN A 14 -11.20 8.61 -9.87
N ALA A 15 -11.30 9.25 -8.70
CA ALA A 15 -12.14 8.76 -7.61
C ALA A 15 -13.65 8.96 -7.88
N LYS A 16 -14.02 9.90 -8.77
CA LYS A 16 -15.41 10.20 -9.14
C LYS A 16 -15.91 9.40 -10.35
N ASP A 17 -15.03 9.05 -11.29
CA ASP A 17 -15.43 8.52 -12.62
C ASP A 17 -15.38 6.98 -12.77
N GLY A 18 -15.30 6.20 -11.68
CA GLY A 18 -15.68 4.77 -11.73
C GLY A 18 -14.77 3.75 -11.05
N TYR A 19 -13.52 4.08 -10.72
CA TYR A 19 -12.64 3.22 -9.90
C TYR A 19 -12.36 3.86 -8.54
N SER A 20 -13.44 4.15 -7.83
CA SER A 20 -13.34 4.66 -6.45
C SER A 20 -12.50 3.71 -5.59
N LEU A 21 -11.86 4.25 -4.55
CA LEU A 21 -11.08 3.42 -3.60
C LEU A 21 -11.92 2.29 -3.00
N LYS A 22 -13.21 2.57 -2.76
CA LYS A 22 -14.18 1.60 -2.26
C LYS A 22 -14.42 0.45 -3.25
N TYR A 23 -14.59 0.77 -4.54
CA TYR A 23 -14.75 -0.24 -5.58
C TYR A 23 -13.52 -1.15 -5.69
N GLN A 24 -12.31 -0.57 -5.62
CA GLN A 24 -11.07 -1.36 -5.63
C GLN A 24 -10.97 -2.28 -4.40
N GLU A 25 -11.38 -1.78 -3.22
CA GLU A 25 -11.41 -2.56 -1.99
C GLU A 25 -12.37 -3.76 -2.07
N GLU A 26 -13.60 -3.53 -2.56
CA GLU A 26 -14.62 -4.57 -2.74
C GLU A 26 -14.17 -5.66 -3.73
N GLU A 27 -13.55 -5.28 -4.85
CA GLU A 27 -13.05 -6.23 -5.85
C GLU A 27 -11.88 -7.08 -5.30
N ILE A 28 -10.97 -6.48 -4.53
CA ILE A 28 -9.86 -7.21 -3.90
C ILE A 28 -10.40 -8.21 -2.88
N GLN A 29 -11.39 -7.82 -2.07
CA GLN A 29 -12.05 -8.71 -1.11
C GLN A 29 -12.70 -9.89 -1.81
N ALA A 30 -13.55 -9.63 -2.82
CA ALA A 30 -14.24 -10.66 -3.59
C ALA A 30 -13.26 -11.64 -4.27
N TYR A 31 -12.15 -11.12 -4.79
CA TYR A 31 -11.10 -11.95 -5.40
C TYR A 31 -10.42 -12.87 -4.37
N CYS A 32 -10.11 -12.36 -3.17
CA CYS A 32 -9.49 -13.15 -2.11
C CYS A 32 -10.44 -14.25 -1.61
N GLU A 33 -11.72 -13.91 -1.41
CA GLU A 33 -12.75 -14.88 -0.99
C GLU A 33 -12.89 -16.01 -2.00
N LYS A 34 -12.99 -15.68 -3.30
CA LYS A 34 -13.10 -16.67 -4.38
C LYS A 34 -11.95 -17.68 -4.41
N HIS A 35 -10.76 -17.28 -3.97
CA HIS A 35 -9.56 -18.12 -3.98
C HIS A 35 -9.21 -18.70 -2.60
N GLY A 36 -10.01 -18.46 -1.56
CA GLY A 36 -9.73 -18.90 -0.19
C GLY A 36 -8.46 -18.28 0.39
N TRP A 37 -8.17 -17.02 0.03
CA TRP A 37 -7.02 -16.28 0.54
C TRP A 37 -7.41 -15.47 1.77
N ASN A 38 -6.51 -15.43 2.74
CA ASN A 38 -6.65 -14.63 3.93
C ASN A 38 -6.07 -13.24 3.65
N LEU A 39 -6.96 -12.29 3.37
CA LEU A 39 -6.60 -10.89 3.17
C LEU A 39 -6.38 -10.24 4.54
N ILE A 40 -5.12 -9.94 4.86
CA ILE A 40 -4.72 -9.43 6.17
C ILE A 40 -5.04 -7.94 6.32
N HIS A 41 -4.82 -7.16 5.26
CA HIS A 41 -4.96 -5.71 5.29
C HIS A 41 -5.08 -5.11 3.88
N ILE A 42 -5.71 -3.94 3.75
CA ILE A 42 -5.72 -3.13 2.52
C ILE A 42 -5.13 -1.75 2.83
N SER A 43 -4.02 -1.42 2.16
CA SER A 43 -3.34 -0.12 2.27
C SER A 43 -3.63 0.76 1.06
N SER A 44 -3.56 2.09 1.23
CA SER A 44 -3.70 3.03 0.12
C SER A 44 -2.55 4.02 0.06
N TYR A 45 -2.25 4.51 -1.15
CA TYR A 45 -1.27 5.57 -1.37
C TYR A 45 -1.53 6.83 -0.53
N LYS A 46 -2.80 7.15 -0.24
CA LYS A 46 -3.14 8.29 0.63
C LYS A 46 -2.83 8.06 2.11
N LYS A 47 -2.57 6.83 2.53
CA LYS A 47 -2.21 6.50 3.92
C LYS A 47 -0.70 6.43 4.14
N PHE A 48 0.09 6.11 3.11
CA PHE A 48 1.55 5.93 3.23
C PHE A 48 2.27 6.74 2.14
N PHE A 49 3.25 7.56 2.53
CA PHE A 49 3.98 8.49 1.64
C PHE A 49 3.10 9.56 0.96
N ALA A 50 1.90 9.80 1.47
CA ALA A 50 1.01 10.86 0.97
C ALA A 50 1.63 12.25 1.11
N GLU A 51 2.41 12.43 2.17
CA GLU A 51 3.30 13.57 2.35
C GLU A 51 4.72 13.07 2.08
N VAL A 52 5.26 13.47 0.92
CA VAL A 52 6.65 13.23 0.53
C VAL A 52 7.59 13.72 1.64
N ASP A 53 7.23 14.81 2.31
CA ASP A 53 8.06 15.44 3.35
C ASP A 53 7.67 14.99 4.77
N GLY A 54 6.79 13.99 4.91
CA GLY A 54 6.34 13.48 6.19
C GLY A 54 7.46 12.73 6.93
N LYS A 55 7.46 12.76 8.27
CA LYS A 55 8.50 12.13 9.11
C LYS A 55 8.76 10.66 8.76
N THR A 56 7.71 9.91 8.44
CA THR A 56 7.81 8.51 7.98
C THR A 56 8.54 8.39 6.65
N ALA A 57 8.20 9.23 5.67
CA ALA A 57 8.82 9.22 4.35
C ALA A 57 10.30 9.64 4.41
N LEU A 58 10.60 10.70 5.18
CA LEU A 58 11.96 11.17 5.40
C LEU A 58 12.82 10.12 6.12
N ALA A 59 12.31 9.52 7.20
CA ALA A 59 13.03 8.46 7.92
C ALA A 59 13.25 7.22 7.05
N PHE A 60 12.28 6.87 6.20
CA PHE A 60 12.39 5.77 5.26
C PHE A 60 13.48 6.04 4.20
N TRP A 61 13.51 7.23 3.59
CA TRP A 61 14.53 7.57 2.58
C TRP A 61 15.92 7.81 3.16
N GLU A 62 16.01 8.32 4.39
CA GLU A 62 17.28 8.40 5.12
C GLU A 62 17.88 7.00 5.32
N ARG A 63 17.02 6.01 5.64
CA ARG A 63 17.45 4.62 5.85
C ARG A 63 17.68 3.85 4.56
N TYR A 64 16.90 4.13 3.51
CA TYR A 64 16.89 3.41 2.23
C TYR A 64 16.94 4.41 1.06
N PRO A 65 18.10 5.05 0.82
CA PRO A 65 18.21 6.13 -0.16
C PRO A 65 18.17 5.65 -1.62
N SER A 66 18.36 4.35 -1.87
CA SER A 66 18.23 3.75 -3.19
C SER A 66 17.68 2.32 -3.14
N PRO A 67 17.08 1.81 -4.23
CA PRO A 67 16.46 0.47 -4.25
C PRO A 67 17.38 -0.69 -3.86
N SER A 68 18.69 -0.58 -4.12
CA SER A 68 19.70 -1.57 -3.72
C SER A 68 19.78 -1.79 -2.20
N TYR A 69 19.37 -0.80 -1.40
CA TYR A 69 19.35 -0.92 0.07
C TYR A 69 18.15 -1.74 0.57
N LEU A 70 17.20 -2.07 -0.31
CA LEU A 70 16.06 -2.92 0.02
C LEU A 70 16.34 -4.41 -0.26
N GLU A 71 17.47 -4.73 -0.91
CA GLU A 71 17.86 -6.12 -1.16
C GLU A 71 18.14 -6.84 0.16
N GLY A 72 17.36 -7.89 0.44
CA GLY A 72 17.49 -8.69 1.66
C GLY A 72 16.83 -8.08 2.90
N VAL A 73 16.22 -6.90 2.80
CA VAL A 73 15.47 -6.30 3.91
C VAL A 73 14.19 -7.07 4.14
N ARG A 74 13.94 -7.46 5.40
CA ARG A 74 12.76 -8.23 5.76
C ARG A 74 11.53 -7.32 5.86
N ILE A 75 10.36 -7.88 5.57
CA ILE A 75 9.10 -7.14 5.56
C ILE A 75 8.80 -6.47 6.92
N ASP A 76 9.17 -7.12 8.03
CA ASP A 76 9.02 -6.60 9.39
C ASP A 76 9.87 -5.35 9.64
N GLU A 77 11.06 -5.26 9.05
CA GLU A 77 11.93 -4.09 9.14
C GLU A 77 11.37 -2.90 8.34
N LEU A 78 10.71 -3.17 7.21
CA LEU A 78 10.02 -2.14 6.43
C LEU A 78 8.77 -1.65 7.17
N THR A 79 8.09 -2.53 7.90
CA THR A 79 6.91 -2.15 8.68
C THR A 79 7.22 -1.32 9.92
N ALA A 80 8.48 -1.24 10.36
CA ALA A 80 8.88 -0.39 11.49
C ALA A 80 8.72 1.12 11.20
N PHE A 81 8.57 1.49 9.93
CA PHE A 81 8.28 2.86 9.50
C PHE A 81 6.78 3.14 9.37
N LEU A 82 5.91 2.12 9.57
CA LEU A 82 4.45 2.21 9.50
C LEU A 82 3.84 2.40 10.89
#